data_AF-A0ABD6W9B0-F1
#
_entry.id   AF-A0ABD6W9B0-F1
#
_cell.length_a   1.000
_cell.length_b   1.000
_cell.length_c   1.000
_cell.angle_alpha   90.00
_cell.angle_beta   90.00
_cell.angle_gamma   90.00
#
_symmetry.space_group_name_H-M   'P 1'
#
loop_
_entity.id
_entity.type
_entity.pdbx_description
1 polymer ?
#
loop_
_entity_poly.entity_id
_entity_poly.type
_entity_poly.pdbx_seq_one_letter_code
_entity_poly.pdbx_strand_id
1 'polypeptide(L)'
;MTSNENEPTGPRSVRRRSLVIGGAAAAGLVALGVGAAIGNGAPPPPLTPVPPSPLPLTTAPPATTARPTPTPSGIDLAAHSVDEPASIWVVVNKLRTLSPVDYVPADLTFPDVPYVNRQPMRQATADALVPLFEAARSEVGLSLAVQSAYRSYDTQVGVYAGWVSSRGQAGADATSARPGHSEHQTGWAVDVVGASGECALEICWGDTAEGQWVGANAHRFGFLVRYKPDTTSTTGYESEPYHLRYIGTVLSGYLHDSGIETLERAFGLPDAPDYAPGTTS
;
A
#
# COMPACT_ATOMS: atom_id res chain seq x y z
N MET A 1 46.03 52.84 18.95
CA MET A 1 45.09 53.90 19.38
C MET A 1 43.97 53.86 18.37
N THR A 2 42.75 53.41 18.64
CA THR A 2 41.91 53.53 19.84
C THR A 2 41.09 52.25 20.08
N SER A 3 40.98 51.87 21.35
CA SER A 3 40.07 50.84 21.87
C SER A 3 38.60 51.31 21.81
N ASN A 4 37.66 50.37 21.73
CA ASN A 4 36.47 50.38 22.59
C ASN A 4 35.76 49.01 22.60
N GLU A 5 35.33 48.65 23.80
CA GLU A 5 34.70 47.42 24.26
C GLU A 5 33.20 47.36 23.91
N ASN A 6 32.62 46.15 23.74
CA ASN A 6 31.59 45.64 24.66
C ASN A 6 31.09 44.22 24.34
N GLU A 7 30.75 43.52 25.42
CA GLU A 7 30.38 42.12 25.66
C GLU A 7 29.13 41.54 24.93
N PRO A 8 28.96 40.18 24.98
CA PRO A 8 27.90 39.45 24.29
C PRO A 8 26.60 39.33 25.11
N THR A 9 25.45 39.34 24.44
CA THR A 9 24.13 39.11 25.04
C THR A 9 23.56 37.75 24.63
N GLY A 10 23.04 37.01 25.62
CA GLY A 10 22.57 35.62 25.52
C GLY A 10 21.23 35.41 24.77
N PRO A 11 20.75 34.15 24.69
CA PRO A 11 19.69 33.76 23.77
C PRO A 11 18.28 34.13 24.26
N ARG A 12 17.45 34.67 23.35
CA ARG A 12 16.04 34.99 23.57
C ARG A 12 15.15 33.77 23.26
N SER A 13 14.29 33.43 24.22
CA SER A 13 13.21 32.44 24.12
C SER A 13 12.13 32.87 23.12
N VAL A 14 11.74 31.97 22.19
CA VAL A 14 10.59 32.17 21.31
C VAL A 14 9.41 31.32 21.81
N ARG A 15 8.33 31.98 22.25
CA ARG A 15 7.05 31.35 22.60
C ARG A 15 6.22 31.12 21.34
N ARG A 16 5.77 29.89 21.11
CA ARG A 16 4.76 29.51 20.10
C ARG A 16 3.41 30.13 20.44
N ARG A 17 2.74 30.74 19.45
CA ARG A 17 1.34 31.19 19.54
C ARG A 17 0.45 30.12 18.89
N SER A 18 -0.49 29.58 19.68
CA SER A 18 -1.57 28.73 19.21
C SER A 18 -2.69 29.61 18.64
N LEU A 19 -3.20 29.27 17.45
CA LEU A 19 -4.36 29.92 16.85
C LEU A 19 -5.57 29.00 17.01
N VAL A 20 -6.57 29.47 17.76
CA VAL A 20 -7.91 28.89 17.88
C VAL A 20 -8.80 29.61 16.87
N ILE A 21 -9.44 28.90 15.95
CA ILE A 21 -10.45 29.46 15.04
C ILE A 21 -11.83 29.11 15.62
N GLY A 22 -12.56 30.17 15.99
CA GLY A 22 -13.93 30.11 16.49
C GLY A 22 -14.96 29.90 15.38
N GLY A 23 -16.04 29.20 15.72
CA GLY A 23 -17.28 29.14 14.94
C GLY A 23 -18.31 30.15 15.43
N ALA A 24 -19.13 30.66 14.51
CA ALA A 24 -20.41 31.31 14.81
C ALA A 24 -21.33 31.42 13.58
N ALA A 25 -22.64 31.44 13.88
CA ALA A 25 -23.85 31.79 13.10
C ALA A 25 -24.70 30.59 12.63
N ALA A 26 -25.83 30.19 13.26
CA ALA A 26 -27.14 30.87 13.50
C ALA A 26 -27.94 31.05 12.18
N ALA A 27 -29.26 30.82 12.04
CA ALA A 27 -30.39 30.54 12.93
C ALA A 27 -31.54 29.92 12.09
N GLY A 28 -32.54 29.29 12.74
CA GLY A 28 -33.75 28.77 12.09
C GLY A 28 -34.95 29.72 12.11
N LEU A 29 -36.02 29.36 11.38
CA LEU A 29 -37.42 29.71 11.71
C LEU A 29 -38.42 28.82 10.95
N VAL A 30 -39.54 28.54 11.64
CA VAL A 30 -40.66 27.64 11.29
C VAL A 30 -41.87 28.46 10.79
N ALA A 31 -42.69 27.92 9.88
CA ALA A 31 -44.13 28.22 9.83
C ALA A 31 -44.96 27.13 9.10
N LEU A 32 -46.09 26.77 9.72
CA LEU A 32 -47.13 25.82 9.29
C LEU A 32 -48.14 26.44 8.30
N GLY A 33 -48.86 25.60 7.54
CA GLY A 33 -50.33 25.69 7.53
C GLY A 33 -51.14 25.45 6.25
N VAL A 34 -51.93 24.35 6.27
CA VAL A 34 -53.39 24.23 5.94
C VAL A 34 -53.89 24.27 4.47
N GLY A 35 -54.37 23.11 3.96
CA GLY A 35 -55.82 22.76 3.94
C GLY A 35 -56.64 22.66 2.62
N ALA A 36 -57.49 21.61 2.59
CA ALA A 36 -58.75 21.35 1.83
C ALA A 36 -58.65 20.78 0.38
N ALA A 37 -59.06 19.51 0.12
CA ALA A 37 -60.42 18.92 -0.05
C ALA A 37 -61.08 19.36 -1.38
N ILE A 38 -61.72 18.54 -2.24
CA ILE A 38 -62.59 17.35 -2.12
C ILE A 38 -62.76 16.78 -3.56
N GLY A 39 -62.97 15.47 -3.70
CA GLY A 39 -63.37 14.87 -4.98
C GLY A 39 -63.61 13.37 -4.91
N ASN A 40 -64.79 12.98 -4.42
CA ASN A 40 -65.30 11.61 -4.42
C ASN A 40 -65.54 11.11 -5.85
N GLY A 41 -64.88 10.01 -6.22
CA GLY A 41 -65.19 9.22 -7.39
C GLY A 41 -64.50 7.86 -7.27
N ALA A 42 -65.24 6.84 -6.82
CA ALA A 42 -64.73 5.48 -6.76
C ALA A 42 -64.38 5.01 -8.19
N PRO A 43 -63.12 4.63 -8.47
CA PRO A 43 -62.75 4.09 -9.77
C PRO A 43 -63.28 2.65 -9.92
N PRO A 44 -63.64 2.21 -11.15
CA PRO A 44 -64.09 0.85 -11.42
C PRO A 44 -63.01 -0.19 -11.07
N PRO A 45 -63.39 -1.45 -10.76
CA PRO A 45 -62.41 -2.49 -10.45
C PRO A 45 -61.46 -2.68 -11.65
N PRO A 46 -60.14 -2.73 -11.44
CA PRO A 46 -59.21 -2.99 -12.53
C PRO A 46 -59.45 -4.39 -13.08
N LEU A 47 -59.61 -4.48 -14.40
CA LEU A 47 -59.59 -5.72 -15.17
C LEU A 47 -58.34 -6.51 -14.78
N THR A 48 -58.50 -7.79 -14.46
CA THR A 48 -57.37 -8.68 -14.21
C THR A 48 -56.41 -8.62 -15.41
N PRO A 49 -55.14 -8.24 -15.22
CA PRO A 49 -54.15 -8.33 -16.29
C PRO A 49 -53.97 -9.81 -16.63
N VAL A 50 -54.26 -10.18 -17.88
CA VAL A 50 -53.74 -11.42 -18.45
C VAL A 50 -52.21 -11.30 -18.39
N PRO A 51 -51.48 -12.25 -17.78
CA PRO A 51 -50.03 -12.17 -17.74
C PRO A 51 -49.50 -12.16 -19.18
N PRO A 52 -48.59 -11.22 -19.55
CA PRO A 52 -47.92 -11.32 -20.83
C PRO A 52 -47.14 -12.64 -20.88
N SER A 53 -47.21 -13.31 -22.02
CA SER A 53 -46.31 -14.42 -22.35
C SER A 53 -44.87 -14.03 -21.99
N PRO A 54 -44.07 -14.90 -21.35
CA PRO A 54 -42.69 -14.57 -21.05
C PRO A 54 -41.96 -14.27 -22.36
N LEU A 55 -41.49 -13.04 -22.50
CA LEU A 55 -40.49 -12.69 -23.51
C LEU A 55 -39.27 -13.59 -23.27
N PRO A 56 -38.62 -14.09 -24.34
CA PRO A 56 -37.39 -14.85 -24.16
C PRO A 56 -36.38 -13.98 -23.43
N LEU A 57 -35.86 -14.51 -22.32
CA LEU A 57 -34.71 -13.95 -21.61
C LEU A 57 -33.59 -13.74 -22.62
N THR A 58 -33.31 -12.48 -22.95
CA THR A 58 -32.08 -12.15 -23.67
C THR A 58 -30.94 -12.43 -22.71
N THR A 59 -30.26 -13.54 -22.97
CA THR A 59 -29.08 -13.98 -22.24
C THR A 59 -28.04 -12.87 -22.34
N ALA A 60 -27.59 -12.35 -21.19
CA ALA A 60 -26.44 -11.48 -21.15
C ALA A 60 -25.25 -12.19 -21.85
N PRO A 61 -24.42 -11.48 -22.64
CA PRO A 61 -23.21 -12.07 -23.19
C PRO A 61 -22.35 -12.62 -22.05
N PRO A 62 -21.72 -13.80 -22.19
CA PRO A 62 -20.82 -14.29 -21.17
C PRO A 62 -19.71 -13.26 -20.97
N ALA A 63 -19.51 -12.83 -19.72
CA ALA A 63 -18.28 -12.18 -19.32
C ALA A 63 -17.13 -13.07 -19.80
N THR A 64 -16.24 -12.50 -20.62
CA THR A 64 -15.03 -13.20 -21.06
C THR A 64 -14.17 -13.37 -19.83
N THR A 65 -14.36 -14.49 -19.14
CA THR A 65 -13.49 -14.97 -18.09
C THR A 65 -12.15 -15.22 -18.78
N ALA A 66 -11.17 -14.37 -18.49
CA ALA A 66 -9.79 -14.67 -18.82
C ALA A 66 -9.52 -16.09 -18.32
N ARG A 67 -9.18 -16.98 -19.25
CA ARG A 67 -8.87 -18.38 -18.95
C ARG A 67 -7.77 -18.39 -17.89
N PRO A 68 -7.92 -19.12 -16.76
CA PRO A 68 -6.82 -19.29 -15.82
C PRO A 68 -5.65 -19.90 -16.59
N THR A 69 -4.51 -19.21 -16.57
CA THR A 69 -3.25 -19.76 -17.03
C THR A 69 -3.00 -21.00 -16.17
N PRO A 70 -2.68 -22.18 -16.75
CA PRO A 70 -2.44 -23.37 -15.94
C PRO A 70 -1.33 -23.09 -14.93
N THR A 71 -1.61 -23.34 -13.64
CA THR A 71 -0.65 -23.31 -12.54
C THR A 71 0.58 -24.13 -12.95
N PRO A 72 1.79 -23.53 -12.99
CA PRO A 72 3.01 -24.30 -13.19
C PRO A 72 3.16 -25.27 -12.00
N SER A 73 2.88 -26.54 -12.23
CA SER A 73 3.38 -27.58 -11.31
C SER A 73 4.89 -27.64 -11.48
N GLY A 74 5.61 -27.08 -10.48
CA GLY A 74 7.07 -27.12 -10.38
C GLY A 74 7.75 -25.82 -10.82
N ILE A 75 7.64 -24.76 -10.03
CA ILE A 75 8.60 -23.65 -10.10
C ILE A 75 9.94 -24.10 -9.49
N ASP A 76 11.05 -23.77 -10.14
CA ASP A 76 12.38 -23.91 -9.55
C ASP A 76 12.63 -22.74 -8.59
N LEU A 77 12.45 -22.98 -7.29
CA LEU A 77 12.67 -21.98 -6.24
C LEU A 77 14.16 -21.62 -6.04
N ALA A 78 15.08 -22.31 -6.73
CA ALA A 78 16.50 -21.95 -6.77
C ALA A 78 16.89 -21.12 -8.00
N ALA A 79 15.94 -20.77 -8.88
CA ALA A 79 16.22 -20.06 -10.13
C ALA A 79 16.79 -18.65 -9.92
N HIS A 80 16.53 -18.02 -8.77
CA HIS A 80 17.13 -16.74 -8.39
C HIS A 80 17.62 -16.80 -6.94
N SER A 81 18.72 -16.08 -6.67
CA SER A 81 19.31 -16.02 -5.32
C SER A 81 18.37 -15.32 -4.33
N VAL A 82 18.34 -15.80 -3.09
CA VAL A 82 17.64 -15.13 -1.99
C VAL A 82 18.56 -14.19 -1.19
N ASP A 83 19.87 -14.21 -1.45
CA ASP A 83 20.89 -13.44 -0.73
C ASP A 83 21.42 -12.24 -1.54
N GLU A 84 21.50 -12.37 -2.87
CA GLU A 84 22.10 -11.34 -3.72
C GLU A 84 21.20 -10.11 -3.84
N PRO A 85 21.68 -8.89 -3.51
CA PRO A 85 20.84 -7.69 -3.47
C PRO A 85 20.25 -7.28 -4.82
N ALA A 86 20.87 -7.72 -5.92
CA ALA A 86 20.38 -7.53 -7.28
C ALA A 86 19.25 -8.50 -7.67
N SER A 87 19.10 -9.61 -6.95
CA SER A 87 18.16 -10.65 -7.29
C SER A 87 16.72 -10.20 -7.09
N ILE A 88 15.85 -10.55 -8.03
CA ILE A 88 14.41 -10.33 -7.94
C ILE A 88 13.79 -11.09 -6.74
N TRP A 89 14.43 -12.18 -6.29
CA TRP A 89 13.98 -13.00 -5.15
C TRP A 89 14.79 -12.76 -3.87
N VAL A 90 15.60 -11.71 -3.80
CA VAL A 90 16.32 -11.37 -2.56
C VAL A 90 15.36 -11.27 -1.39
N VAL A 91 15.65 -11.93 -0.28
CA VAL A 91 14.86 -11.79 0.95
C VAL A 91 15.64 -10.95 1.94
N VAL A 92 15.14 -9.73 2.15
CA VAL A 92 15.62 -8.79 3.16
C VAL A 92 14.58 -8.76 4.28
N ASN A 93 15.00 -9.00 5.50
CA ASN A 93 14.15 -8.97 6.69
C ASN A 93 15.00 -8.74 7.95
N LYS A 94 14.42 -8.86 9.14
CA LYS A 94 15.12 -8.59 10.42
C LYS A 94 16.35 -9.47 10.67
N LEU A 95 16.43 -10.65 10.06
CA LEU A 95 17.58 -11.55 10.17
C LEU A 95 18.52 -11.49 8.95
N ARG A 96 18.10 -10.85 7.87
CA ARG A 96 18.78 -10.84 6.57
C ARG A 96 19.02 -9.41 6.13
N THR A 97 20.20 -8.90 6.43
CA THR A 97 20.66 -7.56 6.01
C THR A 97 21.19 -7.60 4.59
N LEU A 98 21.11 -6.47 3.89
CA LEU A 98 21.71 -6.31 2.58
C LEU A 98 23.24 -6.37 2.66
N SER A 99 23.85 -6.98 1.65
CA SER A 99 25.30 -7.00 1.46
C SER A 99 25.63 -6.63 0.01
N PRO A 100 26.29 -5.50 -0.25
CA PRO A 100 26.74 -4.50 0.72
C PRO A 100 25.56 -3.77 1.39
N VAL A 101 25.77 -3.27 2.61
CA VAL A 101 24.71 -2.68 3.44
C VAL A 101 24.12 -1.41 2.84
N ASP A 102 24.91 -0.69 2.03
CA ASP A 102 24.57 0.54 1.33
C ASP A 102 24.22 0.30 -0.15
N TYR A 103 23.89 -0.93 -0.53
CA TYR A 103 23.56 -1.31 -1.90
C TYR A 103 22.58 -0.34 -2.60
N VAL A 104 22.90 0.00 -3.85
CA VAL A 104 22.10 0.84 -4.75
C VAL A 104 21.86 0.08 -6.07
N PRO A 105 20.59 -0.12 -6.48
CA PRO A 105 20.28 -0.69 -7.79
C PRO A 105 20.80 0.19 -8.94
N ALA A 106 21.32 -0.44 -10.00
CA ALA A 106 21.85 0.26 -11.16
C ALA A 106 20.77 0.72 -12.17
N ASP A 107 19.55 0.18 -12.05
CA ASP A 107 18.46 0.27 -13.04
C ASP A 107 17.24 1.03 -12.51
N LEU A 108 17.46 2.04 -11.68
CA LEU A 108 16.40 2.87 -11.12
C LEU A 108 15.78 3.79 -12.18
N THR A 109 14.45 3.80 -12.25
CA THR A 109 13.64 4.57 -13.20
C THR A 109 12.38 5.13 -12.52
N PHE A 110 11.64 5.96 -13.25
CA PHE A 110 10.34 6.49 -12.84
C PHE A 110 9.27 6.08 -13.87
N PRO A 111 8.35 5.15 -13.55
CA PRO A 111 7.21 4.87 -14.43
C PRO A 111 6.29 6.09 -14.58
N ASP A 112 5.57 6.16 -15.70
CA ASP A 112 4.53 7.16 -15.91
C ASP A 112 3.21 6.73 -15.24
N VAL A 113 3.16 6.92 -13.92
CA VAL A 113 1.99 6.64 -13.07
C VAL A 113 1.77 7.83 -12.11
N PRO A 114 0.60 7.94 -11.46
CA PRO A 114 0.41 8.94 -10.41
C PRO A 114 1.32 8.70 -9.20
N TYR A 115 1.78 9.79 -8.59
CA TYR A 115 2.62 9.79 -7.39
C TYR A 115 2.03 10.72 -6.34
N VAL A 116 2.06 10.30 -5.08
CA VAL A 116 2.02 11.23 -3.93
C VAL A 116 3.44 11.73 -3.65
N ASN A 117 4.42 10.82 -3.60
CA ASN A 117 5.84 11.17 -3.56
C ASN A 117 6.57 10.51 -4.73
N ARG A 118 7.24 11.32 -5.55
CA ARG A 118 7.95 10.83 -6.73
C ARG A 118 9.28 10.19 -6.34
N GLN A 119 9.30 8.86 -6.24
CA GLN A 119 10.49 8.06 -5.94
C GLN A 119 10.76 7.04 -7.05
N PRO A 120 12.03 6.73 -7.35
CA PRO A 120 12.34 5.77 -8.38
C PRO A 120 12.12 4.34 -7.89
N MET A 121 12.12 3.38 -8.81
CA MET A 121 12.12 1.94 -8.54
C MET A 121 12.88 1.24 -9.65
N ARG A 122 13.16 -0.06 -9.52
CA ARG A 122 13.81 -0.78 -10.63
C ARG A 122 12.93 -0.83 -11.87
N GLN A 123 13.55 -0.94 -13.04
CA GLN A 123 12.85 -0.98 -14.32
C GLN A 123 11.77 -2.06 -14.37
N ALA A 124 12.07 -3.29 -13.92
CA ALA A 124 11.07 -4.36 -13.95
C ALA A 124 9.91 -4.14 -12.96
N THR A 125 10.15 -3.49 -11.81
CA THR A 125 9.08 -3.04 -10.91
C THR A 125 8.20 -2.00 -11.59
N ALA A 126 8.82 -1.02 -12.28
CA ALA A 126 8.14 0.04 -12.99
C ALA A 126 7.25 -0.50 -14.13
N ASP A 127 7.80 -1.41 -14.93
CA ASP A 127 7.11 -2.06 -16.04
C ASP A 127 5.89 -2.88 -15.58
N ALA A 128 5.97 -3.48 -14.39
CA ALA A 128 4.88 -4.24 -13.79
C ALA A 128 3.81 -3.35 -13.13
N LEU A 129 4.21 -2.19 -12.61
CA LEU A 129 3.31 -1.29 -11.89
C LEU A 129 2.33 -0.58 -12.84
N VAL A 130 2.79 -0.20 -14.03
CA VAL A 130 1.96 0.46 -15.06
C VAL A 130 0.70 -0.36 -15.41
N PRO A 131 0.77 -1.65 -15.79
CA PRO A 131 -0.43 -2.44 -16.08
C PRO A 131 -1.28 -2.72 -14.84
N LEU A 132 -0.71 -2.79 -13.63
CA LEU A 132 -1.48 -2.90 -12.39
C LEU A 132 -2.39 -1.68 -12.21
N PHE A 133 -1.84 -0.48 -12.39
CA PHE A 133 -2.58 0.78 -12.26
C PHE A 133 -3.63 0.94 -13.37
N GLU A 134 -3.26 0.58 -14.60
CA GLU A 134 -4.20 0.62 -15.72
C GLU A 134 -5.35 -0.36 -15.50
N ALA A 135 -5.09 -1.57 -15.01
CA ALA A 135 -6.14 -2.53 -14.70
C ALA A 135 -7.08 -2.04 -13.58
N ALA A 136 -6.55 -1.46 -12.50
CA ALA A 136 -7.37 -0.86 -11.45
C ALA A 136 -8.32 0.21 -12.02
N ARG A 137 -7.80 1.05 -12.92
CA ARG A 137 -8.57 2.11 -13.57
C ARG A 137 -9.59 1.57 -14.56
N SER A 138 -9.18 0.67 -15.46
CA SER A 138 -10.00 0.21 -16.57
C SER A 138 -11.04 -0.84 -16.18
N GLU A 139 -10.74 -1.70 -15.21
CA GLU A 139 -11.63 -2.80 -14.80
C GLU A 139 -12.67 -2.33 -13.78
N VAL A 140 -12.28 -1.43 -12.86
CA VAL A 140 -13.12 -1.07 -11.71
C VAL A 140 -13.16 0.43 -11.39
N GLY A 141 -12.50 1.28 -12.18
CA GLY A 141 -12.56 2.73 -12.02
C GLY A 141 -11.77 3.28 -10.83
N LEU A 142 -10.84 2.51 -10.26
CA LEU A 142 -10.04 2.89 -9.10
C LEU A 142 -8.78 3.66 -9.52
N SER A 143 -8.39 4.64 -8.72
CA SER A 143 -7.19 5.48 -8.98
C SER A 143 -6.14 5.24 -7.91
N LEU A 144 -5.01 4.66 -8.32
CA LEU A 144 -3.88 4.37 -7.44
C LEU A 144 -2.77 5.43 -7.61
N ALA A 145 -1.94 5.58 -6.59
CA ALA A 145 -0.76 6.42 -6.60
C ALA A 145 0.40 5.76 -5.85
N VAL A 146 1.62 6.02 -6.30
CA VAL A 146 2.85 5.64 -5.58
C VAL A 146 3.07 6.59 -4.42
N GLN A 147 3.15 6.05 -3.21
CA GLN A 147 3.44 6.79 -2.00
C GLN A 147 4.92 6.74 -1.64
N SER A 148 5.56 5.59 -1.83
CA SER A 148 6.96 5.34 -1.50
C SER A 148 7.50 4.18 -2.34
N ALA A 149 8.79 4.20 -2.69
CA ALA A 149 9.44 3.22 -3.55
C ALA A 149 10.92 3.07 -3.13
N TYR A 150 11.90 3.19 -4.03
CA TYR A 150 13.30 3.07 -3.64
C TYR A 150 13.69 4.11 -2.58
N ARG A 151 14.31 3.62 -1.51
CA ARG A 151 14.92 4.44 -0.44
C ARG A 151 16.35 3.99 -0.23
N SER A 152 17.29 4.92 -0.32
CA SER A 152 18.70 4.64 -0.03
C SER A 152 18.90 4.27 1.44
N TYR A 153 20.03 3.62 1.74
CA TYR A 153 20.45 3.32 3.11
C TYR A 153 20.41 4.58 4.00
N ASP A 154 21.04 5.68 3.56
CA ASP A 154 21.08 6.94 4.33
C ASP A 154 19.69 7.54 4.56
N THR A 155 18.79 7.42 3.58
CA THR A 155 17.39 7.82 3.77
C THR A 155 16.72 6.95 4.85
N GLN A 156 16.99 5.64 4.85
CA GLN A 156 16.44 4.73 5.85
C GLN A 156 16.99 5.01 7.25
N VAL A 157 18.25 5.43 7.39
CA VAL A 157 18.82 5.92 8.67
C VAL A 157 17.97 7.05 9.23
N GLY A 158 17.65 8.05 8.41
CA GLY A 158 16.81 9.17 8.82
C GLY A 158 15.38 8.76 9.18
N VAL A 159 14.75 7.90 8.36
CA VAL A 159 13.39 7.41 8.61
C VAL A 159 13.31 6.63 9.92
N TYR A 160 14.23 5.68 10.13
CA TYR A 160 14.23 4.87 11.34
C TYR A 160 14.49 5.72 12.58
N ALA A 161 15.44 6.66 12.52
CA ALA A 161 15.68 7.59 13.62
C ALA A 161 14.43 8.43 13.98
N GLY A 162 13.65 8.84 12.99
CA GLY A 162 12.36 9.52 13.20
C GLY A 162 11.34 8.64 13.94
N TRP A 163 11.25 7.35 13.58
CA TRP A 163 10.39 6.39 14.29
C TRP A 163 10.86 6.13 15.72
N VAL A 164 12.17 5.97 15.95
CA VAL A 164 12.73 5.83 17.30
C VAL A 164 12.40 7.07 18.14
N SER A 165 12.55 8.26 17.58
CA SER A 165 12.25 9.51 18.29
C SER A 165 10.77 9.66 18.65
N SER A 166 9.85 9.08 17.87
CA SER A 166 8.40 9.25 18.06
C SER A 166 7.76 8.11 18.86
N ARG A 167 8.24 6.88 18.71
CA ARG A 167 7.62 5.66 19.28
C ARG A 167 8.57 4.85 20.18
N GLY A 168 9.83 5.28 20.34
CA GLY A 168 10.86 4.49 20.99
C GLY A 168 11.32 3.31 20.12
N GLN A 169 12.36 2.59 20.56
CA GLN A 169 12.98 1.56 19.74
C GLN A 169 12.04 0.37 19.46
N ALA A 170 11.33 -0.14 20.47
CA ALA A 170 10.40 -1.25 20.27
C ALA A 170 9.26 -0.91 19.29
N GLY A 171 8.72 0.31 19.36
CA GLY A 171 7.71 0.76 18.40
C GLY A 171 8.28 0.99 16.99
N ALA A 172 9.51 1.50 16.90
CA ALA A 172 10.20 1.64 15.62
C ALA A 172 10.50 0.27 14.98
N ASP A 173 10.96 -0.71 15.75
CA ASP A 173 11.26 -2.07 15.27
C ASP A 173 10.01 -2.85 14.83
N ALA A 174 8.81 -2.44 15.27
CA ALA A 174 7.53 -3.02 14.82
C ALA A 174 7.03 -2.42 13.50
N THR A 175 7.20 -1.11 13.31
CA THR A 175 6.65 -0.34 12.16
C THR A 175 7.69 -0.08 11.05
N SER A 176 8.99 -0.11 11.35
CA SER A 176 10.01 0.29 10.39
C SER A 176 11.26 -0.59 10.42
N ALA A 177 11.76 -0.90 9.23
CA ALA A 177 13.02 -1.61 9.09
C ALA A 177 14.20 -0.77 9.55
N ARG A 178 15.16 -1.40 10.23
CA ARG A 178 16.48 -0.80 10.46
C ARG A 178 17.20 -0.58 9.14
N PRO A 179 18.14 0.38 9.07
CA PRO A 179 18.96 0.59 7.86
C PRO A 179 19.62 -0.72 7.40
N GLY A 180 19.60 -1.00 6.10
CA GLY A 180 20.10 -2.26 5.52
C GLY A 180 19.12 -3.44 5.60
N HIS A 181 18.00 -3.32 6.34
CA HIS A 181 16.96 -4.36 6.46
C HIS A 181 15.65 -4.00 5.74
N SER A 182 15.61 -2.88 5.02
CA SER A 182 14.42 -2.43 4.30
C SER A 182 14.38 -2.98 2.87
N GLU A 183 13.27 -3.60 2.47
CA GLU A 183 13.07 -4.00 1.08
C GLU A 183 13.04 -2.81 0.10
N HIS A 184 12.68 -1.61 0.56
CA HIS A 184 12.72 -0.41 -0.29
C HIS A 184 14.11 -0.14 -0.87
N GLN A 185 15.17 -0.48 -0.14
CA GLN A 185 16.53 -0.30 -0.63
C GLN A 185 16.87 -1.21 -1.82
N THR A 186 16.12 -2.30 -2.00
CA THR A 186 16.29 -3.17 -3.17
C THR A 186 15.68 -2.57 -4.44
N GLY A 187 14.76 -1.61 -4.34
CA GLY A 187 13.98 -1.09 -5.46
C GLY A 187 12.93 -2.08 -6.02
N TRP A 188 12.73 -3.23 -5.36
CA TRP A 188 11.67 -4.20 -5.65
C TRP A 188 10.38 -3.95 -4.85
N ALA A 189 10.43 -3.10 -3.82
CA ALA A 189 9.27 -2.73 -3.01
C ALA A 189 8.69 -1.37 -3.41
N VAL A 190 7.36 -1.27 -3.37
CA VAL A 190 6.60 -0.04 -3.63
C VAL A 190 5.38 0.00 -2.72
N ASP A 191 5.18 1.13 -2.06
CA ASP A 191 3.96 1.44 -1.31
C ASP A 191 2.96 2.12 -2.24
N VAL A 192 1.80 1.47 -2.41
CA VAL A 192 0.71 1.96 -3.25
C VAL A 192 -0.47 2.36 -2.37
N VAL A 193 -1.07 3.50 -2.66
CA VAL A 193 -2.25 4.02 -1.97
C VAL A 193 -3.31 4.46 -2.97
N GLY A 194 -4.52 4.75 -2.48
CA GLY A 194 -5.55 5.39 -3.28
C GLY A 194 -5.21 6.88 -3.49
N ALA A 195 -5.53 7.42 -4.66
CA ALA A 195 -5.27 8.84 -4.98
C ALA A 195 -6.04 9.82 -4.08
N SER A 196 -7.08 9.36 -3.38
CA SER A 196 -7.81 10.13 -2.36
C SER A 196 -7.00 10.40 -1.09
N GLY A 197 -5.96 9.60 -0.83
CA GLY A 197 -5.20 9.62 0.42
C GLY A 197 -5.92 9.01 1.62
N GLU A 198 -7.11 8.43 1.43
CA GLU A 198 -7.85 7.76 2.51
C GLU A 198 -7.03 6.60 3.08
N CYS A 199 -6.84 6.60 4.41
CA CYS A 199 -6.04 5.61 5.12
C CYS A 199 -4.62 5.39 4.55
N ALA A 200 -4.03 6.35 3.83
CA ALA A 200 -2.73 6.16 3.19
C ALA A 200 -1.65 5.72 4.19
N LEU A 201 -0.97 4.62 3.89
CA LEU A 201 0.04 3.97 4.75
C LEU A 201 -0.47 3.49 6.12
N GLU A 202 -1.77 3.25 6.27
CA GLU A 202 -2.37 2.70 7.48
C GLU A 202 -2.98 1.32 7.21
N ILE A 203 -3.14 0.51 8.26
CA ILE A 203 -3.75 -0.84 8.16
C ILE A 203 -5.17 -0.76 7.54
N CYS A 204 -5.94 0.28 7.89
CA CYS A 204 -7.30 0.48 7.36
C CYS A 204 -7.34 0.70 5.85
N TRP A 205 -6.20 0.95 5.18
CA TRP A 205 -6.16 1.02 3.72
C TRP A 205 -6.61 -0.29 3.08
N GLY A 206 -6.33 -1.43 3.72
CA GLY A 206 -6.76 -2.75 3.26
C GLY A 206 -8.28 -2.91 3.18
N ASP A 207 -9.04 -2.06 3.88
CA ASP A 207 -10.51 -2.06 3.87
C ASP A 207 -11.10 -1.14 2.80
N THR A 208 -10.27 -0.30 2.15
CA THR A 208 -10.69 0.55 1.03
C THR A 208 -10.89 -0.28 -0.25
N ALA A 209 -11.61 0.27 -1.23
CA ALA A 209 -11.81 -0.39 -2.51
C ALA A 209 -10.47 -0.64 -3.24
N GLU A 210 -9.56 0.34 -3.18
CA GLU A 210 -8.20 0.24 -3.71
C GLU A 210 -7.39 -0.87 -3.01
N GLY A 211 -7.38 -0.88 -1.68
CA GLY A 211 -6.64 -1.88 -0.91
C GLY A 211 -7.15 -3.30 -1.13
N GLN A 212 -8.47 -3.49 -1.15
CA GLN A 212 -9.08 -4.79 -1.44
C GLN A 212 -8.78 -5.26 -2.86
N TRP A 213 -8.89 -4.36 -3.86
CA TRP A 213 -8.60 -4.70 -5.24
C TRP A 213 -7.13 -5.06 -5.42
N VAL A 214 -6.20 -4.27 -4.85
CA VAL A 214 -4.77 -4.57 -4.90
C VAL A 214 -4.46 -5.90 -4.20
N GLY A 215 -5.01 -6.12 -3.01
CA GLY A 215 -4.82 -7.37 -2.26
C GLY A 215 -5.26 -8.62 -3.02
N ALA A 216 -6.34 -8.51 -3.81
CA ALA A 216 -6.85 -9.59 -4.64
C ALA A 216 -6.11 -9.76 -5.98
N ASN A 217 -5.56 -8.68 -6.56
CA ASN A 217 -5.11 -8.66 -7.96
C ASN A 217 -3.60 -8.46 -8.16
N ALA A 218 -2.85 -8.00 -7.16
CA ALA A 218 -1.42 -7.69 -7.29
C ALA A 218 -0.59 -8.84 -7.88
N HIS A 219 -0.93 -10.09 -7.53
CA HIS A 219 -0.24 -11.29 -8.01
C HIS A 219 -0.28 -11.44 -9.53
N ARG A 220 -1.32 -10.94 -10.21
CA ARG A 220 -1.47 -10.96 -11.67
C ARG A 220 -0.34 -10.21 -12.38
N PHE A 221 0.27 -9.26 -11.68
CA PHE A 221 1.28 -8.34 -12.21
C PHE A 221 2.68 -8.61 -11.63
N GLY A 222 2.87 -9.67 -10.85
CA GLY A 222 4.19 -9.99 -10.29
C GLY A 222 4.43 -9.48 -8.88
N PHE A 223 3.40 -8.97 -8.20
CA PHE A 223 3.53 -8.41 -6.85
C PHE A 223 2.94 -9.34 -5.78
N LEU A 224 3.60 -9.39 -4.64
CA LEU A 224 3.11 -9.94 -3.39
C LEU A 224 2.79 -8.76 -2.45
N VAL A 225 1.61 -8.77 -1.80
CA VAL A 225 1.41 -7.95 -0.60
C VAL A 225 2.27 -8.56 0.50
N ARG A 226 3.36 -7.87 0.85
CA ARG A 226 4.50 -8.48 1.57
C ARG A 226 4.20 -8.84 3.01
N TYR A 227 3.44 -7.99 3.69
CA TYR A 227 3.13 -8.09 5.10
C TYR A 227 1.61 -8.18 5.27
N LYS A 228 1.11 -9.42 5.29
CA LYS A 228 -0.32 -9.73 5.45
C LYS A 228 -0.71 -9.83 6.93
N PRO A 229 -2.01 -9.74 7.26
CA PRO A 229 -2.51 -10.11 8.58
C PRO A 229 -1.99 -11.48 9.01
N ASP A 230 -1.75 -11.67 10.31
CA ASP A 230 -1.30 -12.93 10.91
C ASP A 230 0.07 -13.48 10.43
N THR A 231 0.85 -12.69 9.68
CA THR A 231 2.19 -13.09 9.23
C THR A 231 3.33 -12.50 10.06
N THR A 232 3.04 -11.65 11.05
CA THR A 232 4.04 -10.94 11.86
C THR A 232 5.02 -11.86 12.59
N SER A 233 4.58 -13.05 13.04
CA SER A 233 5.48 -14.04 13.66
C SER A 233 6.53 -14.59 12.69
N THR A 234 6.26 -14.55 11.38
CA THR A 234 7.16 -14.99 10.32
C THR A 234 7.98 -13.83 9.74
N THR A 235 7.36 -12.68 9.47
CA THR A 235 8.02 -11.56 8.77
C THR A 235 8.68 -10.55 9.72
N GLY A 236 8.18 -10.47 10.95
CA GLY A 236 8.58 -9.48 11.96
C GLY A 236 7.90 -8.12 11.84
N TYR A 237 7.04 -7.89 10.85
CA TYR A 237 6.38 -6.60 10.62
C TYR A 237 4.86 -6.71 10.84
N GLU A 238 4.25 -5.60 11.24
CA GLU A 238 2.80 -5.47 11.29
C GLU A 238 2.19 -5.54 9.88
N SER A 239 0.88 -5.69 9.77
CA SER A 239 0.21 -5.77 8.47
C SER A 239 0.37 -4.45 7.72
N GLU A 240 0.81 -4.52 6.46
CA GLU A 240 0.99 -3.35 5.59
C GLU A 240 0.33 -3.67 4.24
N PRO A 241 -1.00 -3.47 4.12
CA PRO A 241 -1.73 -3.86 2.91
C PRO A 241 -1.28 -3.10 1.66
N TYR A 242 -0.62 -1.96 1.84
CA TYR A 242 -0.08 -1.09 0.80
C TYR A 242 1.31 -1.47 0.29
N HIS A 243 2.08 -2.28 1.05
CA HIS A 243 3.47 -2.61 0.72
C HIS A 243 3.51 -3.78 -0.27
N LEU A 244 3.81 -3.47 -1.52
CA LEU A 244 3.93 -4.44 -2.60
C LEU A 244 5.39 -4.78 -2.87
N ARG A 245 5.69 -6.07 -2.89
CA ARG A 245 7.00 -6.63 -3.23
C ARG A 245 6.96 -7.31 -4.59
N TYR A 246 7.69 -6.77 -5.56
CA TYR A 246 7.84 -7.38 -6.88
C TYR A 246 8.75 -8.60 -6.82
N ILE A 247 8.25 -9.72 -7.38
CA ILE A 247 8.91 -11.03 -7.43
C ILE A 247 8.76 -11.73 -8.78
N GLY A 248 8.17 -11.03 -9.76
CA GLY A 248 7.83 -11.58 -11.07
C GLY A 248 6.55 -12.41 -11.06
N THR A 249 5.88 -12.48 -12.22
CA THR A 249 4.56 -13.09 -12.36
C THR A 249 4.53 -14.59 -12.10
N VAL A 250 5.65 -15.29 -12.37
CA VAL A 250 5.75 -16.73 -12.16
C VAL A 250 5.71 -17.06 -10.66
N LEU A 251 6.55 -16.40 -9.84
CA LEU A 251 6.55 -16.66 -8.40
C LEU A 251 5.28 -16.11 -7.74
N SER A 252 4.85 -14.88 -8.07
CA SER A 252 3.64 -14.32 -7.46
C SER A 252 2.39 -15.16 -7.74
N GLY A 253 2.23 -15.66 -8.98
CA GLY A 253 1.16 -16.58 -9.34
C GLY A 253 1.24 -17.90 -8.58
N TYR A 254 2.44 -18.50 -8.50
CA TYR A 254 2.66 -19.73 -7.73
C TYR A 254 2.30 -19.57 -6.24
N LEU A 255 2.73 -18.47 -5.60
CA LEU A 255 2.43 -18.20 -4.20
C LEU A 255 0.93 -17.98 -3.98
N HIS A 256 0.27 -17.25 -4.89
CA HIS A 256 -1.17 -17.04 -4.86
C HIS A 256 -1.93 -18.37 -4.96
N ASP A 257 -1.63 -19.19 -5.97
CA ASP A 257 -2.30 -20.47 -6.23
C ASP A 257 -2.06 -21.49 -5.09
N SER A 258 -0.89 -21.44 -4.46
CA SER A 258 -0.49 -22.36 -3.39
C SER A 258 -0.93 -21.89 -1.99
N GLY A 259 -1.48 -20.68 -1.86
CA GLY A 259 -1.81 -20.08 -0.57
C GLY A 259 -0.60 -19.79 0.33
N ILE A 260 0.59 -19.65 -0.25
CA ILE A 260 1.82 -19.31 0.50
C ILE A 260 1.88 -17.79 0.64
N GLU A 261 1.87 -17.31 1.89
CA GLU A 261 1.68 -15.89 2.16
C GLU A 261 2.96 -15.07 2.30
N THR A 262 4.11 -15.71 2.51
CA THR A 262 5.38 -15.03 2.78
C THR A 262 6.53 -15.60 1.97
N LEU A 263 7.52 -14.75 1.66
CA LEU A 263 8.75 -15.19 1.00
C LEU A 263 9.58 -16.11 1.90
N GLU A 264 9.54 -15.88 3.21
CA GLU A 264 10.20 -16.75 4.19
C GLU A 264 9.73 -18.19 4.06
N ARG A 265 8.41 -18.41 4.06
CA ARG A 265 7.83 -19.76 3.91
C ARG A 265 8.08 -20.33 2.52
N ALA A 266 7.96 -19.51 1.48
CA ALA A 266 8.22 -19.92 0.10
C ALA A 266 9.62 -20.51 -0.08
N PHE A 267 10.63 -19.87 0.49
CA PHE A 267 12.03 -20.27 0.35
C PHE A 267 12.57 -21.13 1.51
N GLY A 268 11.71 -21.52 2.46
CA GLY A 268 12.13 -22.31 3.62
C GLY A 268 13.11 -21.58 4.54
N LEU A 269 13.04 -20.26 4.60
CA LEU A 269 13.87 -19.43 5.47
C LEU A 269 13.32 -19.42 6.91
N PRO A 270 14.16 -19.18 7.93
CA PRO A 270 13.70 -19.01 9.30
C PRO A 270 12.71 -17.84 9.43
N ASP A 271 11.74 -18.00 10.34
CA ASP A 271 10.93 -16.89 10.80
C ASP A 271 11.82 -15.77 11.37
N ALA A 272 11.49 -14.52 11.07
CA ALA A 272 12.23 -13.33 11.47
C ALA A 272 11.38 -12.36 12.33
N PRO A 273 10.81 -12.81 13.46
CA PRO A 273 9.93 -11.97 14.28
C PRO A 273 10.67 -10.76 14.89
N ASP A 274 11.98 -10.89 15.09
CA ASP A 274 12.84 -9.85 15.64
C ASP A 274 14.24 -9.90 15.03
N TYR A 275 15.03 -8.86 15.28
CA TYR A 275 16.43 -8.77 14.88
C TYR A 275 17.32 -9.75 15.66
N ALA A 276 18.41 -10.19 15.04
CA ALA A 276 19.39 -11.01 15.72
C ALA A 276 19.95 -10.27 16.96
N PRO A 277 20.21 -10.97 18.08
CA PRO A 277 20.78 -10.34 19.28
C PRO A 277 22.06 -9.56 18.94
N GLY A 278 22.16 -8.32 19.41
CA GLY A 278 23.33 -7.46 19.17
C GLY A 278 23.33 -6.73 17.82
N THR A 279 22.31 -6.90 16.97
CA THR A 279 22.11 -6.03 15.81
C THR A 279 21.90 -4.60 16.33
N THR A 280 22.72 -3.66 15.88
CA THR A 280 22.60 -2.23 16.21
C THR A 280 22.11 -1.47 14.99
N SER A 281 21.39 -0.36 15.24
CA SER A 281 20.79 0.51 14.23
C SER A 281 21.83 1.40 13.55
#